data_AF-A0A972VWN0-F1
#
_entry.id   AF-A0A972VWN0-F1
#
_cell.length_a   1.000
_cell.length_b   1.000
_cell.length_c   1.000
_cell.angle_alpha   90.00
_cell.angle_beta   90.00
_cell.angle_gamma   90.00
#
_symmetry.space_group_name_H-M   'P 1'
#
loop_
_entity.id
_entity.type
_entity.pdbx_description
1 polymer ?
#
loop_
_entity_poly.entity_id
_entity_poly.type
_entity_poly.pdbx_seq_one_letter_code
_entity_poly.pdbx_strand_id
1 'polypeptide(L)'
;MINSTDADVVLPNNYFDTPAPALSTAAILQPFHHYFAAELELASKLYDISMYYYVRGLRYAGSGYAFHTIGSTLRINAKHYAQVRGFPKRNAAEDFYILNKLAKTGQIEINPGAAIRIQARLSDRAPFGTGPALQTISSLAAPITDYAFYDPRVFHMLRIFLATAEQLHNQDPEICFRQTPEILNWLNHAGLRQLLGQQRRSLKPVFERFLRDWFDGFQTLKFIHFMRDQYFPSMSLDSICDGTVLPEAHIQNLEAVRWLHRALTEEPDPGL
;
A
#
# COMPACT_ATOMS: atom_id res chain seq x y z
N MET A 1 -11.34 5.87 -20.72
CA MET A 1 -10.91 5.88 -19.30
C MET A 1 -11.79 6.86 -18.54
N ILE A 2 -12.10 6.56 -17.28
CA ILE A 2 -12.76 7.47 -16.34
C ILE A 2 -11.63 8.07 -15.48
N ASN A 3 -11.41 9.38 -15.55
CA ASN A 3 -10.42 10.06 -14.72
C ASN A 3 -11.12 10.56 -13.45
N SER A 4 -10.59 10.21 -12.28
CA SER A 4 -11.11 10.62 -10.97
C SER A 4 -10.01 11.43 -10.29
N THR A 5 -10.30 12.69 -9.99
CA THR A 5 -9.35 13.63 -9.38
C THR A 5 -10.09 14.64 -8.50
N ASP A 6 -9.44 15.12 -7.44
CA ASP A 6 -10.04 16.09 -6.54
C ASP A 6 -9.90 17.52 -7.08
N ALA A 7 -10.74 18.42 -6.57
CA ALA A 7 -10.78 19.81 -7.02
C ALA A 7 -9.54 20.63 -6.61
N ASP A 8 -8.71 20.12 -5.70
CA ASP A 8 -7.46 20.71 -5.22
C ASP A 8 -6.20 20.10 -5.88
N VAL A 9 -6.38 19.40 -7.00
CA VAL A 9 -5.29 18.86 -7.81
C VAL A 9 -4.94 19.79 -8.96
N VAL A 10 -3.65 20.05 -9.13
CA VAL A 10 -3.11 20.67 -10.35
C VAL A 10 -2.66 19.58 -11.31
N LEU A 11 -3.30 19.52 -12.47
CA LEU A 11 -3.02 18.55 -13.53
C LEU A 11 -1.93 19.09 -14.47
N PRO A 12 -1.02 18.23 -14.99
CA PRO A 12 -0.10 18.63 -16.04
C PRO A 12 -0.84 18.90 -17.36
N ASN A 13 -0.30 19.76 -18.22
CA ASN A 13 -0.94 20.14 -19.49
C ASN A 13 -1.25 18.94 -20.40
N ASN A 14 -0.40 17.90 -20.34
CA ASN A 14 -0.55 16.67 -21.11
C ASN A 14 -1.31 15.56 -20.35
N TYR A 15 -2.08 15.89 -19.30
CA TYR A 15 -2.76 14.90 -18.46
C TYR A 15 -3.68 13.96 -19.26
N PHE A 16 -4.35 14.49 -20.28
CA PHE A 16 -5.25 13.72 -21.15
C PHE A 16 -4.55 13.09 -22.36
N ASP A 17 -3.27 13.42 -22.60
CA ASP A 17 -2.48 12.98 -23.76
C ASP A 17 -1.83 11.64 -23.48
N THR A 18 -2.65 10.62 -23.30
CA THR A 18 -2.17 9.28 -22.94
C THR A 18 -2.83 8.24 -23.83
N PRO A 19 -2.08 7.23 -24.29
CA PRO A 19 -2.61 6.21 -25.16
C PRO A 19 -3.72 5.43 -24.47
N ALA A 20 -4.60 4.82 -25.27
CA ALA A 20 -5.56 3.86 -24.75
C ALA A 20 -4.80 2.71 -24.06
N PRO A 21 -5.17 2.32 -22.83
CA PRO A 21 -4.49 1.25 -22.13
C PRO A 21 -4.80 -0.10 -22.78
N ALA A 22 -4.01 -1.12 -22.43
CA ALA A 22 -4.31 -2.49 -22.82
C ALA A 22 -5.68 -2.93 -22.26
N LEU A 23 -6.32 -3.89 -22.94
CA LEU A 23 -7.60 -4.45 -22.49
C LEU A 23 -7.49 -5.16 -21.13
N SER A 24 -6.29 -5.56 -20.72
CA SER A 24 -6.00 -6.17 -19.42
C SER A 24 -5.84 -5.16 -18.29
N THR A 25 -5.71 -3.87 -18.59
CA THR A 25 -5.47 -2.81 -17.60
C THR A 25 -6.80 -2.36 -17.00
N ALA A 26 -6.97 -2.59 -15.70
CA ALA A 26 -8.16 -2.17 -14.95
C ALA A 26 -8.07 -0.71 -14.51
N ALA A 27 -6.87 -0.25 -14.11
CA ALA A 27 -6.61 1.14 -13.77
C ALA A 27 -5.17 1.53 -14.06
N ILE A 28 -4.97 2.83 -14.28
CA ILE A 28 -3.67 3.49 -14.29
C ILE A 28 -3.66 4.51 -13.14
N LEU A 29 -2.62 4.48 -12.34
CA LEU A 29 -2.35 5.45 -11.29
C LEU A 29 -1.38 6.51 -11.81
N GLN A 30 -1.73 7.77 -11.61
CA GLN A 30 -0.84 8.88 -11.90
C GLN A 30 0.22 9.02 -10.80
N PRO A 31 1.50 9.25 -11.15
CA PRO A 31 2.49 9.74 -10.20
C PRO A 31 1.98 11.04 -9.57
N PHE A 32 2.37 11.31 -8.32
CA PHE A 32 1.88 12.46 -7.59
C PHE A 32 2.98 13.04 -6.71
N HIS A 33 2.98 14.37 -6.58
CA HIS A 33 3.75 15.07 -5.55
C HIS A 33 2.80 15.87 -4.67
N HIS A 34 3.00 15.80 -3.36
CA HIS A 34 2.35 16.74 -2.47
C HIS A 34 3.08 18.09 -2.49
N TYR A 35 2.32 19.17 -2.53
CA TYR A 35 2.83 20.50 -2.21
C TYR A 35 2.16 21.00 -0.94
N PHE A 36 2.92 21.71 -0.12
CA PHE A 36 2.53 22.11 1.22
C PHE A 36 3.07 23.49 1.54
N ALA A 37 2.43 24.15 2.50
CA ALA A 37 2.94 25.37 3.10
C ALA A 37 4.16 25.05 3.99
N ALA A 38 5.02 26.04 4.23
CA ALA A 38 6.30 25.84 4.92
C ALA A 38 6.10 25.27 6.33
N GLU A 39 5.05 25.70 7.03
CA GLU A 39 4.67 25.24 8.36
C GLU A 39 4.23 23.78 8.43
N LEU A 40 3.85 23.17 7.30
CA LEU A 40 3.45 21.77 7.20
C LEU A 40 4.53 20.87 6.61
N GLU A 41 5.73 21.39 6.33
CA GLU A 41 6.77 20.65 5.62
C GLU A 41 7.10 19.31 6.29
N LEU A 42 7.48 19.35 7.57
CA LEU A 42 7.91 18.14 8.28
C LEU A 42 6.78 17.09 8.34
N ALA A 43 5.58 17.52 8.70
CA ALA A 43 4.42 16.63 8.77
C ALA A 43 4.08 16.00 7.42
N SER A 44 4.14 16.80 6.35
CA SER A 44 3.86 16.34 4.98
C SER A 44 4.92 15.35 4.49
N LYS A 45 6.20 15.60 4.77
CA LYS A 45 7.28 14.68 4.40
C LYS A 45 7.20 13.36 5.17
N LEU A 46 6.91 13.38 6.47
CA LEU A 46 6.72 12.17 7.26
C LEU A 46 5.52 11.36 6.78
N TYR A 47 4.42 12.02 6.43
CA TYR A 47 3.25 11.37 5.83
C TYR A 47 3.56 10.74 4.46
N ASP A 48 4.23 11.47 3.57
CA ASP A 48 4.67 10.92 2.29
C ASP A 48 5.58 9.72 2.49
N ILE A 49 6.59 9.83 3.37
CA ILE A 49 7.48 8.72 3.68
C ILE A 49 6.68 7.51 4.15
N SER A 50 5.66 7.66 5.01
CA SER A 50 4.87 6.51 5.48
C SER A 50 4.08 5.84 4.35
N MET A 51 3.54 6.61 3.41
CA MET A 51 2.83 6.09 2.24
C MET A 51 3.77 5.34 1.29
N TYR A 52 4.92 5.92 0.97
CA TYR A 52 5.91 5.31 0.08
C TYR A 52 6.58 4.10 0.73
N TYR A 53 6.88 4.18 2.02
CA TYR A 53 7.39 3.06 2.81
C TYR A 53 6.43 1.87 2.81
N TYR A 54 5.14 2.10 3.04
CA TYR A 54 4.13 1.04 3.01
C TYR A 54 4.12 0.33 1.64
N VAL A 55 4.09 1.09 0.54
CA VAL A 55 4.10 0.52 -0.81
C VAL A 55 5.41 -0.21 -1.12
N ARG A 56 6.56 0.33 -0.72
CA ARG A 56 7.86 -0.37 -0.86
C ARG A 56 7.89 -1.67 -0.07
N GLY A 57 7.38 -1.68 1.16
CA GLY A 57 7.25 -2.89 1.96
C GLY A 57 6.36 -3.95 1.29
N LEU A 58 5.26 -3.53 0.67
CA LEU A 58 4.42 -4.43 -0.13
C LEU A 58 5.13 -4.96 -1.38
N ARG A 59 5.94 -4.15 -2.07
CA ARG A 59 6.77 -4.59 -3.21
C ARG A 59 7.82 -5.59 -2.78
N TYR A 60 8.57 -5.27 -1.71
CA TYR A 60 9.54 -6.16 -1.09
C TYR A 60 8.91 -7.52 -0.72
N ALA A 61 7.65 -7.52 -0.28
CA ALA A 61 6.92 -8.74 0.03
C ALA A 61 6.39 -9.51 -1.19
N GLY A 62 6.43 -8.94 -2.39
CA GLY A 62 5.85 -9.53 -3.60
C GLY A 62 4.32 -9.44 -3.66
N SER A 63 3.71 -8.46 -2.98
CA SER A 63 2.26 -8.30 -2.98
C SER A 63 1.75 -7.72 -4.30
N GLY A 64 0.70 -8.34 -4.86
CA GLY A 64 -0.03 -7.82 -6.03
C GLY A 64 -0.82 -6.53 -5.75
N TYR A 65 -0.85 -6.06 -4.51
CA TYR A 65 -1.53 -4.83 -4.09
C TYR A 65 -0.53 -3.71 -3.76
N ALA A 66 0.72 -3.80 -4.26
CA ALA A 66 1.80 -2.87 -3.98
C ALA A 66 1.72 -1.57 -4.82
N PHE A 67 0.66 -0.80 -4.58
CA PHE A 67 0.42 0.49 -5.23
C PHE A 67 -0.26 1.47 -4.28
N HIS A 68 -0.13 2.77 -4.56
CA HIS A 68 -0.78 3.81 -3.76
C HIS A 68 -2.29 3.82 -3.97
N THR A 69 -3.04 3.95 -2.88
CA THR A 69 -4.49 4.14 -2.92
C THR A 69 -4.80 5.60 -2.61
N ILE A 70 -4.75 6.44 -3.65
CA ILE A 70 -5.05 7.87 -3.58
C ILE A 70 -6.11 8.18 -4.63
N GLY A 71 -7.29 8.61 -4.19
CA GLY A 71 -8.43 8.90 -5.08
C GLY A 71 -8.08 9.84 -6.24
N SER A 72 -7.20 10.81 -5.98
CA SER A 72 -6.78 11.83 -6.93
C SER A 72 -5.92 11.33 -8.10
N THR A 73 -5.34 10.13 -8.00
CA THR A 73 -4.43 9.58 -9.02
C THR A 73 -5.13 8.65 -10.02
N LEU A 74 -6.42 8.40 -9.84
CA LEU A 74 -7.12 7.29 -10.48
C LEU A 74 -7.53 7.57 -11.93
N ARG A 75 -7.14 6.65 -12.83
CA ARG A 75 -7.69 6.54 -14.18
C ARG A 75 -8.18 5.12 -14.40
N ILE A 76 -9.50 4.94 -14.50
CA ILE A 76 -10.12 3.62 -14.45
C ILE A 76 -10.64 3.22 -15.83
N ASN A 77 -10.42 1.98 -16.22
CA ASN A 77 -11.04 1.42 -17.41
C ASN A 77 -12.55 1.26 -17.19
N ALA A 78 -13.37 1.87 -18.06
CA ALA A 78 -14.82 1.90 -17.91
C ALA A 78 -15.45 0.50 -17.87
N LYS A 79 -14.87 -0.48 -18.59
CA LYS A 79 -15.33 -1.88 -18.56
C LYS A 79 -15.11 -2.51 -17.19
N HIS A 80 -13.89 -2.37 -16.64
CA HIS A 80 -13.57 -2.90 -15.32
C HIS A 80 -14.36 -2.18 -14.22
N TYR A 81 -14.52 -0.86 -14.34
CA TYR A 81 -15.37 -0.05 -13.45
C TYR A 81 -16.80 -0.59 -13.39
N ALA A 82 -17.40 -0.88 -14.54
CA ALA A 82 -18.73 -1.49 -14.62
C ALA A 82 -18.76 -2.91 -14.03
N GLN A 83 -17.76 -3.75 -14.31
CA GLN A 83 -17.65 -5.12 -13.77
C GLN A 83 -17.62 -5.15 -12.24
N VAL A 84 -16.92 -4.19 -11.62
CA VAL A 84 -16.81 -4.10 -10.15
C VAL A 84 -17.93 -3.28 -9.49
N ARG A 85 -18.90 -2.81 -10.30
CA ARG A 85 -20.06 -1.99 -9.92
C ARG A 85 -19.69 -0.61 -9.34
N GLY A 86 -18.61 -0.03 -9.84
CA GLY A 86 -18.13 1.29 -9.47
C GLY A 86 -17.72 1.46 -8.00
N PHE A 87 -17.56 2.72 -7.59
CA PHE A 87 -17.17 3.06 -6.21
C PHE A 87 -18.18 2.52 -5.19
N PRO A 88 -17.71 1.88 -4.11
CA PRO A 88 -18.60 1.49 -3.03
C PRO A 88 -19.11 2.71 -2.27
N LYS A 89 -20.36 2.69 -1.82
CA LYS A 89 -20.90 3.72 -0.91
C LYS A 89 -20.28 3.53 0.48
N ARG A 90 -19.20 4.26 0.75
CA ARG A 90 -18.51 4.30 2.05
C ARG A 90 -18.14 5.73 2.39
N ASN A 91 -18.00 6.01 3.68
CA ASN A 91 -17.74 7.35 4.17
C ASN A 91 -16.27 7.76 4.06
N ALA A 92 -15.37 6.83 3.73
CA ALA A 92 -13.99 7.08 3.31
C ALA A 92 -13.33 5.77 2.81
N ALA A 93 -12.11 5.88 2.25
CA ALA A 93 -11.28 4.81 1.68
C ALA A 93 -11.90 4.19 0.42
N GLU A 94 -12.78 4.92 -0.25
CA GLU A 94 -13.41 4.51 -1.47
C GLU A 94 -12.39 4.19 -2.57
N ASP A 95 -11.26 4.88 -2.58
CA ASP A 95 -10.09 4.67 -3.44
C ASP A 95 -9.40 3.32 -3.17
N PHE A 96 -9.13 2.99 -1.90
CA PHE A 96 -8.62 1.68 -1.50
C PHE A 96 -9.57 0.57 -1.93
N TYR A 97 -10.87 0.72 -1.66
CA TYR A 97 -11.83 -0.33 -1.98
C TYR A 97 -12.09 -0.50 -3.47
N ILE A 98 -12.09 0.58 -4.26
CA ILE A 98 -12.25 0.45 -5.72
C ILE A 98 -11.01 -0.21 -6.33
N LEU A 99 -9.79 0.18 -5.92
CA LEU A 99 -8.56 -0.42 -6.42
C LEU A 99 -8.44 -1.89 -6.03
N ASN A 100 -8.82 -2.24 -4.79
CA ASN A 100 -8.85 -3.63 -4.34
C ASN A 100 -9.77 -4.51 -5.20
N LYS A 101 -10.90 -3.97 -5.68
CA LYS A 101 -11.78 -4.70 -6.62
C LYS A 101 -11.19 -4.75 -8.02
N LEU A 102 -10.64 -3.63 -8.51
CA LEU A 102 -10.10 -3.52 -9.86
C LEU A 102 -8.92 -4.47 -10.08
N ALA A 103 -8.03 -4.60 -9.09
CA ALA A 103 -6.89 -5.52 -9.11
C ALA A 103 -7.28 -7.00 -9.30
N LYS A 104 -8.53 -7.38 -8.98
CA LYS A 104 -9.07 -8.73 -9.22
C LYS A 104 -9.58 -8.94 -10.65
N THR A 105 -9.78 -7.87 -11.40
CA THR A 105 -10.34 -7.90 -12.76
C THR A 105 -9.31 -7.59 -13.84
N GLY A 106 -8.21 -6.91 -13.50
CA GLY A 106 -7.13 -6.58 -14.42
C GLY A 106 -5.97 -5.92 -13.70
N GLN A 107 -4.95 -5.52 -14.47
CA GLN A 107 -3.72 -4.94 -13.95
C GLN A 107 -3.94 -3.50 -13.44
N ILE A 108 -3.22 -3.16 -12.38
CA ILE A 108 -3.08 -1.78 -11.89
C ILE A 108 -1.70 -1.31 -12.31
N GLU A 109 -1.66 -0.35 -13.20
CA GLU A 109 -0.41 0.19 -13.76
C GLU A 109 -0.11 1.57 -13.18
N ILE A 110 1.15 1.99 -13.22
CA ILE A 110 1.58 3.35 -12.86
C ILE A 110 1.97 4.05 -14.15
N ASN A 111 1.43 5.26 -14.38
CA ASN A 111 1.77 6.05 -15.56
C ASN A 111 3.24 6.50 -15.47
N PRO A 112 4.08 6.31 -16.52
CA PRO A 112 5.44 6.86 -16.55
C PRO A 112 5.49 8.38 -16.79
N GLY A 113 4.34 9.03 -16.98
CA GLY A 113 4.24 10.45 -17.30
C GLY A 113 4.45 11.41 -16.13
N ALA A 114 4.14 12.69 -16.37
CA ALA A 114 4.29 13.75 -15.38
C ALA A 114 3.38 13.56 -14.15
N ALA A 115 3.93 13.84 -12.97
CA ALA A 115 3.20 13.77 -11.73
C ALA A 115 2.11 14.85 -11.63
N ILE A 116 0.95 14.50 -11.08
CA ILE A 116 -0.04 15.47 -10.61
C ILE A 116 0.43 16.12 -9.32
N ARG A 117 -0.04 17.33 -9.02
CA ARG A 117 0.29 18.01 -7.76
C ARG A 117 -0.94 18.08 -6.87
N ILE A 118 -0.82 17.54 -5.66
CA ILE A 118 -1.91 17.45 -4.67
C ILE A 118 -1.59 18.38 -3.51
N GLN A 119 -2.53 19.22 -3.07
CA GLN A 119 -2.32 20.07 -1.91
C GLN A 119 -2.35 19.25 -0.61
N ALA A 120 -1.26 19.21 0.14
CA ALA A 120 -1.29 18.70 1.51
C ALA A 120 -1.80 19.81 2.45
N ARG A 121 -2.93 19.56 3.11
CA ARG A 121 -3.59 20.52 3.99
C ARG A 121 -4.24 19.81 5.17
N LEU A 122 -4.36 20.51 6.29
CA LEU A 122 -5.17 20.06 7.42
C LEU A 122 -6.65 20.00 6.98
N SER A 123 -7.34 18.92 7.36
CA SER A 123 -8.76 18.74 7.06
C SER A 123 -9.38 17.71 8.00
N ASP A 124 -10.63 17.95 8.38
CA ASP A 124 -11.48 17.11 9.22
C ASP A 124 -12.64 16.46 8.43
N ARG A 125 -12.67 16.65 7.10
CA ARG A 125 -13.77 16.21 6.23
C ARG A 125 -13.91 14.69 6.14
N ALA A 126 -12.85 13.95 6.42
CA ALA A 126 -12.82 12.51 6.41
C ALA A 126 -12.11 11.99 7.67
N PRO A 127 -12.49 10.81 8.19
CA PRO A 127 -11.88 10.23 9.38
C PRO A 127 -10.43 9.75 9.17
N PHE A 128 -9.96 9.70 7.93
CA PHE A 128 -8.60 9.31 7.57
C PHE A 128 -8.22 9.91 6.20
N GLY A 129 -6.92 10.01 5.93
CA GLY A 129 -6.36 10.66 4.74
C GLY A 129 -5.32 11.72 5.12
N THR A 130 -4.91 12.55 4.14
CA THR A 130 -3.85 13.56 4.32
C THR A 130 -4.15 14.52 5.47
N GLY A 131 -5.37 15.07 5.55
CA GLY A 131 -5.75 16.04 6.59
C GLY A 131 -5.59 15.53 8.03
N PRO A 132 -6.27 14.43 8.41
CA PRO A 132 -6.12 13.85 9.75
C PRO A 132 -4.70 13.39 10.05
N ALA A 133 -3.99 12.82 9.07
CA ALA A 133 -2.60 12.38 9.27
C ALA A 133 -1.67 13.56 9.60
N LEU A 134 -1.79 14.67 8.86
CA LEU A 134 -1.03 15.88 9.13
C LEU A 134 -1.37 16.46 10.51
N GLN A 135 -2.65 16.48 10.90
CA GLN A 135 -3.04 16.92 12.26
C GLN A 135 -2.39 16.06 13.34
N THR A 136 -2.40 14.73 13.18
CA THR A 136 -1.75 13.81 14.12
C THR A 136 -0.24 14.09 14.21
N ILE A 137 0.45 14.18 13.07
CA ILE A 137 1.90 14.37 13.05
C ILE A 137 2.28 15.74 13.63
N SER A 138 1.56 16.81 13.27
CA SER A 138 1.78 18.16 13.80
C SER A 138 1.49 18.28 15.30
N SER A 139 0.73 17.35 15.89
CA SER A 139 0.45 17.34 17.34
C SER A 139 1.53 16.64 18.17
N LEU A 140 2.49 15.96 17.54
CA LEU A 140 3.58 15.28 18.23
C LEU A 140 4.60 16.29 18.76
N ALA A 141 5.14 16.03 19.96
CA ALA A 141 6.17 16.86 20.55
C ALA A 141 7.50 16.77 19.78
N ALA A 142 7.86 15.57 19.34
CA ALA A 142 9.03 15.33 18.49
C ALA A 142 8.64 14.46 17.28
N PRO A 143 8.07 15.05 16.21
CA PRO A 143 7.51 14.27 15.09
C PRO A 143 8.48 13.29 14.41
N ILE A 144 9.78 13.59 14.38
CA ILE A 144 10.80 12.72 13.78
C ILE A 144 10.97 11.41 14.57
N THR A 145 10.91 11.48 15.90
CA THR A 145 11.10 10.33 16.79
C THR A 145 9.80 9.64 17.14
N ASP A 146 8.71 10.40 17.24
CA ASP A 146 7.45 9.96 17.83
C ASP A 146 6.47 9.42 16.77
N TYR A 147 6.63 9.82 15.49
CA TYR A 147 5.78 9.30 14.43
C TYR A 147 6.19 7.87 14.10
N ALA A 148 5.22 6.95 14.23
CA ALA A 148 5.48 5.52 14.20
C ALA A 148 5.21 4.91 12.81
N PHE A 149 6.13 4.06 12.38
CA PHE A 149 6.10 3.32 11.12
C PHE A 149 6.05 1.82 11.40
N TYR A 150 5.47 1.04 10.49
CA TYR A 150 5.49 -0.43 10.62
C TYR A 150 6.93 -0.95 10.69
N ASP A 151 7.20 -1.90 11.57
CA ASP A 151 8.51 -2.57 11.63
C ASP A 151 8.78 -3.35 10.32
N PRO A 152 9.98 -3.26 9.70
CA PRO A 152 10.28 -3.95 8.44
C PRO A 152 10.01 -5.46 8.46
N ARG A 153 10.10 -6.10 9.64
CA ARG A 153 9.83 -7.53 9.83
C ARG A 153 8.39 -7.91 9.52
N VAL A 154 7.42 -6.98 9.60
CA VAL A 154 6.03 -7.29 9.18
C VAL A 154 5.96 -7.60 7.69
N PHE A 155 6.72 -6.87 6.87
CA PHE A 155 6.79 -7.08 5.43
C PHE A 155 7.61 -8.33 5.10
N HIS A 156 8.63 -8.65 5.90
CA HIS A 156 9.35 -9.91 5.80
C HIS A 156 8.44 -11.13 6.05
N MET A 157 7.60 -11.10 7.10
CA MET A 157 6.62 -12.16 7.33
C MET A 157 5.61 -12.27 6.19
N LEU A 158 5.17 -11.14 5.63
CA LEU A 158 4.29 -11.12 4.46
C LEU A 158 4.98 -11.76 3.24
N ARG A 159 6.27 -11.48 3.03
CA ARG A 159 7.09 -12.07 1.96
C ARG A 159 7.14 -13.59 2.08
N ILE A 160 7.42 -14.10 3.29
CA ILE A 160 7.46 -15.54 3.55
C ILE A 160 6.11 -16.18 3.26
N PHE A 161 5.01 -15.59 3.74
CA PHE A 161 3.66 -16.08 3.47
C PHE A 161 3.37 -16.15 1.97
N LEU A 162 3.58 -15.04 1.24
CA LEU A 162 3.27 -14.95 -0.19
C LEU A 162 4.13 -15.90 -1.04
N ALA A 163 5.43 -16.01 -0.75
CA ALA A 163 6.34 -16.91 -1.46
C ALA A 163 6.01 -18.41 -1.21
N THR A 164 5.33 -18.71 -0.11
CA THR A 164 4.98 -20.09 0.28
C THR A 164 3.53 -20.44 -0.06
N ALA A 165 2.72 -19.45 -0.44
CA ALA A 165 1.27 -19.55 -0.61
C ALA A 165 0.83 -20.69 -1.55
N GLU A 166 1.52 -20.89 -2.67
CA GLU A 166 1.20 -21.95 -3.64
C GLU A 166 1.43 -23.37 -3.09
N GLN A 167 2.40 -23.53 -2.18
CA GLN A 167 2.75 -24.83 -1.59
C GLN A 167 1.61 -25.35 -0.69
N LEU A 168 0.77 -24.44 -0.17
CA LEU A 168 -0.37 -24.76 0.69
C LEU A 168 -1.45 -25.60 0.00
N HIS A 169 -1.39 -25.74 -1.33
CA HIS A 169 -2.24 -26.66 -2.08
C HIS A 169 -1.96 -28.13 -1.70
N ASN A 170 -0.69 -28.49 -1.52
CA ASN A 170 -0.26 -29.88 -1.35
C ASN A 170 0.42 -30.16 0.00
N GLN A 171 0.82 -29.12 0.74
CA GLN A 171 1.54 -29.26 2.01
C GLN A 171 0.77 -28.67 3.17
N ASP A 172 0.83 -29.31 4.34
CA ASP A 172 0.22 -28.79 5.57
C ASP A 172 0.82 -27.44 5.98
N PRO A 173 0.02 -26.43 6.44
CA PRO A 173 0.58 -25.14 6.80
C PRO A 173 1.60 -25.27 7.95
N GLU A 174 1.43 -26.24 8.86
CA GLU A 174 2.38 -26.53 9.96
C GLU A 174 3.77 -26.92 9.44
N ILE A 175 3.83 -27.55 8.26
CA ILE A 175 5.10 -27.88 7.60
C ILE A 175 5.66 -26.65 6.91
N CYS A 176 4.83 -25.95 6.13
CA CYS A 176 5.22 -24.76 5.38
C CYS A 176 5.79 -23.64 6.27
N PHE A 177 5.20 -23.45 7.45
CA PHE A 177 5.49 -22.33 8.34
C PHE A 177 6.10 -22.76 9.68
N ARG A 178 6.78 -23.93 9.71
CA ARG A 178 7.39 -24.47 10.94
C ARG A 178 8.34 -23.48 11.63
N GLN A 179 9.05 -22.68 10.85
CA GLN A 179 10.04 -21.70 11.33
C GLN A 179 9.43 -20.31 11.58
N THR A 180 8.15 -20.11 11.26
CA THR A 180 7.45 -18.84 11.39
C THR A 180 6.06 -19.06 12.01
N PRO A 181 6.00 -19.45 13.30
CA PRO A 181 4.74 -19.71 13.99
C PRO A 181 3.80 -18.50 14.03
N GLU A 182 4.30 -17.28 13.88
CA GLU A 182 3.53 -16.05 13.75
C GLU A 182 2.55 -16.12 12.56
N ILE A 183 2.99 -16.69 11.43
CA ILE A 183 2.15 -16.86 10.24
C ILE A 183 1.06 -17.91 10.52
N LEU A 184 1.38 -19.00 11.23
CA LEU A 184 0.39 -20.00 11.66
C LEU A 184 -0.68 -19.39 12.55
N ASN A 185 -0.29 -18.56 13.50
CA ASN A 185 -1.20 -17.85 14.38
C ASN A 185 -2.12 -16.91 13.59
N TRP A 186 -1.57 -16.19 12.61
CA TRP A 186 -2.37 -15.38 11.71
C TRP A 186 -3.36 -16.20 10.88
N LEU A 187 -2.95 -17.36 10.33
CA LEU A 187 -3.85 -18.25 9.57
C LEU A 187 -5.05 -18.72 10.39
N ASN A 188 -4.84 -18.99 11.68
CA ASN A 188 -5.90 -19.34 12.62
C ASN A 188 -6.79 -18.12 12.90
N HIS A 189 -6.19 -16.98 13.23
CA HIS A 189 -6.91 -15.73 13.53
C HIS A 189 -7.79 -15.26 12.37
N ALA A 190 -7.28 -15.35 11.14
CA ALA A 190 -8.00 -14.94 9.93
C ALA A 190 -9.00 -16.00 9.42
N GLY A 191 -9.04 -17.19 10.04
CA GLY A 191 -9.87 -18.31 9.61
C GLY A 191 -9.41 -18.99 8.30
N LEU A 192 -8.26 -18.58 7.74
CA LEU A 192 -7.75 -19.12 6.48
C LEU A 192 -7.39 -20.60 6.61
N ARG A 193 -6.88 -21.06 7.76
CA ARG A 193 -6.52 -22.47 7.96
C ARG A 193 -7.69 -23.42 7.67
N GLN A 194 -8.88 -23.09 8.13
CA GLN A 194 -10.09 -23.89 7.87
C GLN A 194 -10.45 -23.89 6.38
N LEU A 195 -10.40 -22.73 5.73
CA LEU A 195 -10.70 -22.59 4.31
C LEU A 195 -9.70 -23.35 3.43
N LEU A 196 -8.41 -23.33 3.78
CA LEU A 196 -7.38 -24.12 3.10
C LEU A 196 -7.71 -25.62 3.14
N GLY A 197 -8.12 -26.15 4.31
CA GLY A 197 -8.53 -27.55 4.44
C GLY A 197 -9.69 -27.95 3.51
N GLN A 198 -10.63 -27.02 3.26
CA GLN A 198 -11.75 -27.24 2.34
C GLN A 198 -11.31 -27.15 0.87
N GLN A 199 -10.44 -26.18 0.54
CA GLN A 199 -10.07 -25.86 -0.84
C GLN A 199 -8.95 -26.74 -1.41
N ARG A 200 -8.19 -27.47 -0.59
CA ARG A 200 -7.12 -28.38 -1.05
C ARG A 200 -7.58 -29.47 -2.02
N ARG A 201 -8.85 -29.86 -1.97
CA ARG A 201 -9.42 -30.86 -2.88
C ARG A 201 -9.68 -30.31 -4.29
N SER A 202 -9.61 -29.00 -4.48
CA SER A 202 -9.77 -28.37 -5.78
C SER A 202 -8.52 -28.55 -6.64
N LEU A 203 -8.68 -28.38 -7.96
CA LEU A 203 -7.55 -28.35 -8.89
C LEU A 203 -6.63 -27.18 -8.56
N LYS A 204 -5.31 -27.34 -8.75
CA LYS A 204 -4.29 -26.34 -8.43
C LYS A 204 -4.63 -24.91 -8.93
N PRO A 205 -5.08 -24.70 -10.19
CA PRO A 205 -5.44 -23.36 -10.66
C PRO A 205 -6.67 -22.74 -9.94
N VAL A 206 -7.60 -23.58 -9.48
CA VAL A 206 -8.77 -23.14 -8.71
C VAL A 206 -8.34 -22.73 -7.30
N PHE A 207 -7.47 -23.50 -6.67
CA PHE A 207 -6.89 -23.18 -5.37
C PHE A 207 -6.10 -21.87 -5.40
N GLU A 208 -5.22 -21.70 -6.38
CA GLU A 208 -4.41 -20.48 -6.54
C GLU A 208 -5.30 -19.25 -6.74
N ARG A 209 -6.35 -19.38 -7.54
CA ARG A 209 -7.35 -18.31 -7.71
C ARG A 209 -8.08 -18.01 -6.41
N PHE A 210 -8.54 -19.03 -5.69
CA PHE A 210 -9.17 -18.86 -4.38
C PHE A 210 -8.24 -18.07 -3.44
N LEU A 211 -6.98 -18.48 -3.33
CA LEU A 211 -6.04 -17.89 -2.39
C LEU A 211 -5.74 -16.44 -2.76
N ARG A 212 -5.53 -16.15 -4.04
CA ARG A 212 -5.31 -14.78 -4.54
C ARG A 212 -6.54 -13.88 -4.36
N ASP A 213 -7.75 -14.40 -4.63
CA ASP A 213 -8.99 -13.63 -4.53
C ASP A 213 -9.37 -13.37 -3.05
N TRP A 214 -9.08 -14.33 -2.17
CA TRP A 214 -9.29 -14.22 -0.73
C TRP A 214 -8.25 -13.32 -0.06
N PHE A 215 -6.96 -13.52 -0.34
CA PHE A 215 -5.85 -12.74 0.23
C PHE A 215 -5.64 -11.44 -0.55
N ASP A 216 -6.66 -10.58 -0.50
CA ASP A 216 -6.67 -9.31 -1.19
C ASP A 216 -5.95 -8.19 -0.42
N GLY A 217 -6.00 -6.96 -0.92
CA GLY A 217 -5.38 -5.80 -0.27
C GLY A 217 -5.91 -5.57 1.16
N PHE A 218 -7.16 -5.95 1.44
CA PHE A 218 -7.72 -5.82 2.79
C PHE A 218 -7.23 -6.92 3.72
N GLN A 219 -7.08 -8.15 3.25
CA GLN A 219 -6.41 -9.20 4.03
C GLN A 219 -4.93 -8.90 4.23
N THR A 220 -4.27 -8.30 3.25
CA THR A 220 -2.88 -7.82 3.37
C THR A 220 -2.76 -6.80 4.50
N LEU A 221 -3.66 -5.81 4.57
CA LEU A 221 -3.68 -4.84 5.65
C LEU A 221 -3.93 -5.50 7.02
N LYS A 222 -4.87 -6.45 7.09
CA LYS A 222 -5.13 -7.22 8.32
C LYS A 222 -3.94 -8.06 8.77
N PHE A 223 -3.22 -8.67 7.84
CA PHE A 223 -1.99 -9.41 8.12
C PHE A 223 -0.95 -8.48 8.75
N ILE A 224 -0.70 -7.33 8.13
CA ILE A 224 0.27 -6.35 8.63
C ILE A 224 -0.13 -5.85 10.02
N HIS A 225 -1.41 -5.54 10.24
CA HIS A 225 -1.91 -5.12 11.55
C HIS A 225 -1.77 -6.22 12.61
N PHE A 226 -2.11 -7.46 12.28
CA PHE A 226 -1.93 -8.58 13.20
C PHE A 226 -0.46 -8.75 13.58
N MET A 227 0.44 -8.71 12.60
CA MET A 227 1.89 -8.80 12.85
C MET A 227 2.39 -7.64 13.72
N ARG A 228 1.95 -6.42 13.44
CA ARG A 228 2.26 -5.23 14.24
C ARG A 228 1.78 -5.37 15.69
N ASP A 229 0.52 -5.75 15.87
CA ASP A 229 -0.15 -5.72 17.16
C ASP A 229 0.30 -6.87 18.08
N GLN A 230 0.78 -7.99 17.50
CA GLN A 230 1.12 -9.19 18.26
C GLN A 230 2.64 -9.45 18.39
N TYR A 231 3.45 -9.02 17.42
CA TYR A 231 4.86 -9.45 17.34
C TYR A 231 5.86 -8.32 17.09
N PHE A 232 5.53 -7.38 16.20
CA PHE A 232 6.47 -6.37 15.71
C PHE A 232 5.88 -4.97 15.81
N PRO A 233 5.81 -4.38 17.03
CA PRO A 233 5.22 -3.07 17.23
C PRO A 233 5.91 -2.02 16.36
N SER A 234 5.15 -1.00 15.97
CA SER A 234 5.67 0.11 15.16
C SER A 234 6.88 0.79 15.83
N MET A 235 7.79 1.30 15.00
CA MET A 235 9.04 1.92 15.43
C MET A 235 9.26 3.28 14.77
N SER A 236 10.30 4.00 15.18
CA SER A 236 10.61 5.34 14.66
C SER A 236 11.13 5.30 13.22
N LEU A 237 11.19 6.47 12.56
CA LEU A 237 11.73 6.59 11.21
C LEU A 237 13.19 6.12 11.09
N ASP A 238 14.03 6.47 12.07
CA ASP A 238 15.43 6.07 12.11
C ASP A 238 15.57 4.53 12.16
N SER A 239 14.72 3.86 12.94
CA SER A 239 14.80 2.41 13.11
C SER A 239 14.33 1.60 11.89
N ILE A 240 13.46 2.15 11.04
CA ILE A 240 13.04 1.47 9.81
C ILE A 240 14.04 1.64 8.64
N CYS A 241 15.06 2.49 8.80
CA CYS A 241 16.14 2.69 7.83
C CYS A 241 17.27 1.67 8.08
N ASP A 242 16.92 0.38 7.99
CA ASP A 242 17.75 -0.77 8.39
C ASP A 242 18.38 -1.53 7.20
N GLY A 243 18.13 -1.08 5.98
CA GLY A 243 18.55 -1.77 4.75
C GLY A 243 17.58 -2.85 4.26
N THR A 244 16.50 -3.15 4.99
CA THR A 244 15.53 -4.19 4.59
C THR A 244 14.54 -3.67 3.54
N VAL A 245 13.79 -2.62 3.90
CA VAL A 245 12.78 -2.01 3.00
C VAL A 245 13.22 -0.61 2.56
N LEU A 246 13.88 0.11 3.47
CA LEU A 246 14.50 1.40 3.21
C LEU A 246 16.03 1.25 3.26
N PRO A 247 16.78 2.15 2.60
CA PRO A 247 18.23 2.15 2.71
C PRO A 247 18.68 2.34 4.17
N GLU A 248 19.85 1.80 4.50
CA GLU A 248 20.49 2.02 5.80
C GLU A 248 20.86 3.51 5.92
N ALA A 249 20.28 4.19 6.92
CA ALA A 249 20.49 5.62 7.14
C ALA A 249 20.15 6.03 8.57
N HIS A 250 20.77 7.11 9.05
CA HIS A 250 20.45 7.74 10.33
C HIS A 250 19.61 8.99 10.12
N ILE A 251 18.38 9.00 10.63
CA ILE A 251 17.38 10.07 10.43
C ILE A 251 17.13 10.80 11.75
N GLN A 252 17.99 11.77 12.04
CA GLN A 252 17.96 12.50 13.32
C GLN A 252 17.49 13.96 13.20
N ASN A 253 17.33 14.48 11.98
CA ASN A 253 16.98 15.88 11.75
C ASN A 253 16.17 16.07 10.45
N LEU A 254 15.66 17.28 10.24
CA LEU A 254 14.85 17.63 9.08
C LEU A 254 15.59 17.48 7.74
N GLU A 255 16.91 17.68 7.71
CA GLU A 255 17.70 17.52 6.48
C GLU A 255 17.76 16.05 6.04
N ALA A 256 17.94 15.13 7.00
CA ALA A 256 17.89 13.70 6.75
C ALA A 256 16.48 13.25 6.29
N VAL A 257 15.42 13.81 6.89
CA VAL A 257 14.03 13.58 6.44
C VAL A 257 13.83 14.09 5.00
N ARG A 258 14.36 15.27 4.66
CA ARG A 258 14.30 15.82 3.29
C ARG A 258 15.03 14.94 2.29
N TRP A 259 16.19 14.40 2.67
CA TRP A 259 16.94 13.46 1.84
C TRP A 259 16.14 12.19 1.56
N LEU A 260 15.65 11.53 2.62
CA LEU A 260 14.88 10.30 2.47
C LEU A 260 13.60 10.53 1.66
N HIS A 261 12.89 11.63 1.92
CA HIS A 261 11.69 12.00 1.16
C HIS A 261 11.99 12.12 -0.35
N ARG A 262 13.09 12.78 -0.75
CA ARG A 262 13.49 12.85 -2.18
C ARG A 262 13.84 11.47 -2.75
N ALA A 263 14.61 10.67 -2.01
CA ALA A 263 14.99 9.32 -2.44
C ALA A 263 13.77 8.37 -2.62
N LEU A 264 12.66 8.66 -1.93
CA LEU A 264 11.41 7.90 -2.08
C LEU A 264 10.50 8.43 -3.20
N THR A 265 10.47 9.74 -3.42
CA THR A 265 9.45 10.40 -4.25
C THR A 265 9.96 10.85 -5.62
N GLU A 266 11.26 11.10 -5.78
CA GLU A 266 11.86 11.65 -7.01
C GLU A 266 12.70 10.62 -7.77
N GLU A 267 13.28 9.63 -7.08
CA GLU A 267 14.08 8.58 -7.72
C GLU A 267 13.19 7.41 -8.15
N PRO A 268 13.28 6.93 -9.42
CA PRO A 268 12.59 5.72 -9.83
C PRO A 268 13.09 4.56 -8.96
N ASP A 269 12.14 3.87 -8.30
CA ASP A 269 12.39 2.71 -7.44
C ASP A 269 13.32 1.72 -8.16
N PRO A 270 14.57 1.53 -7.70
CA PRO A 270 15.57 0.76 -8.44
C PRO A 270 15.30 -0.75 -8.50
N GLY A 271 14.17 -1.23 -7.96
CA GLY A 271 13.75 -2.62 -8.09
C GLY A 271 14.57 -3.57 -7.22
N LEU A 272 14.64 -3.30 -5.91
CA LEU A 272 15.11 -4.25 -4.90
C LEU A 272 14.07 -5.35 -4.62
#